data_AF-A0A662HY32-F1
#
_entry.id   AF-A0A662HY32-F1
#
_cell.length_a   1.000
_cell.length_b   1.000
_cell.length_c   1.000
_cell.angle_alpha   90.00
_cell.angle_beta   90.00
_cell.angle_gamma   90.00
#
_symmetry.space_group_name_H-M   'P 1'
#
loop_
_entity.id
_entity.type
_entity.pdbx_description
1 polymer ?
#
loop_
_entity_poly.entity_id
_entity_poly.type
_entity_poly.pdbx_seq_one_letter_code
_entity_poly.pdbx_strand_id
1 'polypeptide(L)'
;YKWWKGGKYQPYDDETLIKLIAKVKALTPPYVRIIRVQRDVPSNWVAAGYKKTNLREVVWKYMKEHGIKCRCIRCREAGRYVLRTGEIPDPRDMKMMRRDYEASGGHEVFLSFEDAARDLIYGFLRLRVPSERARRWEVDNKTAIVRELHVYGPATPVGEEGEWWQHKGLGSKLLAEAEKIAAEEFDAKKILVISGIGAREYYFKRGYSRLKNSFYVVKYL
;
A
#
# COMPACT_ATOMS: atom_id res chain seq x y z
N TYR A 1 15.13 -15.14 25.64
CA TYR A 1 16.50 -15.51 26.10
C TYR A 1 16.51 -16.73 27.02
N LYS A 2 15.88 -16.70 28.21
CA LYS A 2 15.87 -17.83 29.15
C LYS A 2 15.41 -19.16 28.53
N TRP A 3 14.37 -19.14 27.69
CA TRP A 3 13.89 -20.33 26.98
C TRP A 3 14.90 -20.91 25.99
N TRP A 4 15.59 -20.07 25.23
CA TRP A 4 16.67 -20.50 24.34
C TRP A 4 17.83 -21.09 25.12
N LYS A 5 18.29 -20.40 26.17
CA LYS A 5 19.37 -20.88 27.04
C LYS A 5 19.02 -22.21 27.73
N GLY A 6 17.74 -22.42 28.03
CA GLY A 6 17.23 -23.67 28.62
C GLY A 6 16.75 -24.71 27.60
N GLY A 7 17.03 -24.56 26.30
CA GLY A 7 16.67 -25.54 25.26
C GLY A 7 15.17 -25.63 24.91
N LYS A 8 14.31 -24.81 25.50
CA LYS A 8 12.85 -24.83 25.29
C LYS A 8 12.40 -24.09 24.03
N TYR A 9 13.30 -23.32 23.42
CA TYR A 9 13.03 -22.57 22.20
C TYR A 9 14.26 -22.60 21.29
N GLN A 10 14.07 -23.13 20.09
CA GLN A 10 15.05 -23.07 19.02
C GLN A 10 14.54 -22.08 17.96
N PRO A 11 15.22 -20.95 17.71
CA PRO A 11 14.86 -20.08 16.60
C PRO A 11 15.07 -20.82 15.27
N TYR A 12 14.36 -20.39 14.23
CA TYR A 12 14.59 -20.90 12.88
C TYR A 12 16.05 -20.70 12.46
N ASP A 13 16.58 -21.70 11.77
CA ASP A 13 17.79 -21.55 10.97
C ASP A 13 17.53 -20.61 9.78
N ASP A 14 18.61 -20.17 9.15
CA ASP A 14 18.56 -19.20 8.06
C ASP A 14 17.69 -19.71 6.89
N GLU A 15 17.82 -20.99 6.52
CA GLU A 15 17.11 -21.58 5.37
C GLU A 15 15.60 -21.65 5.62
N THR A 16 15.20 -22.15 6.80
CA THR A 16 13.80 -22.19 7.23
C THR A 16 13.18 -20.81 7.23
N LEU A 17 13.89 -19.80 7.77
CA LEU A 17 13.41 -18.42 7.79
C LEU A 17 13.25 -17.84 6.39
N ILE A 18 14.23 -18.04 5.51
CA ILE A 18 14.20 -17.54 4.12
C ILE A 18 13.02 -18.15 3.37
N LYS A 19 12.86 -19.48 3.44
CA LYS A 19 11.75 -20.21 2.80
C LYS A 19 10.39 -19.74 3.31
N LEU A 20 10.26 -19.55 4.63
CA LEU A 20 9.03 -19.05 5.23
C LEU A 20 8.68 -17.65 4.71
N ILE A 21 9.62 -16.71 4.72
CA ILE A 21 9.37 -15.35 4.24
C ILE A 21 9.05 -15.35 2.75
N ALA A 22 9.76 -16.13 1.94
CA ALA A 22 9.48 -16.27 0.51
C ALA A 22 8.04 -16.77 0.27
N LYS A 23 7.59 -17.77 1.03
CA LYS A 23 6.21 -18.29 0.97
C LYS A 23 5.19 -17.23 1.36
N VAL A 24 5.41 -16.50 2.46
CA VAL A 24 4.52 -15.39 2.87
C VAL A 24 4.44 -14.33 1.78
N LYS A 25 5.56 -13.95 1.17
CA LYS A 25 5.61 -12.97 0.08
C LYS A 25 4.87 -13.44 -1.17
N ALA A 26 4.94 -14.73 -1.49
CA ALA A 26 4.22 -15.31 -2.63
C ALA A 26 2.70 -15.27 -2.41
N LEU A 27 2.24 -15.52 -1.18
CA LEU A 27 0.81 -15.51 -0.81
C LEU A 27 0.23 -14.11 -0.62
N THR A 28 1.07 -13.09 -0.55
CA THR A 28 0.65 -11.73 -0.20
C THR A 28 -0.21 -11.11 -1.31
N PRO A 29 -1.46 -10.69 -1.01
CA PRO A 29 -2.33 -10.10 -2.01
C PRO A 29 -1.82 -8.78 -2.60
N PRO A 30 -2.25 -8.42 -3.83
CA PRO A 30 -1.78 -7.21 -4.52
C PRO A 30 -2.10 -5.88 -3.83
N TYR A 31 -3.09 -5.86 -2.93
CA TYR A 31 -3.49 -4.69 -2.13
C TYR A 31 -2.72 -4.56 -0.79
N VAL A 32 -1.84 -5.51 -0.47
CA VAL A 32 -1.03 -5.48 0.76
C VAL A 32 0.33 -4.86 0.49
N ARG A 33 0.79 -3.99 1.39
CA ARG A 33 2.14 -3.41 1.35
C ARG A 33 2.99 -4.00 2.47
N ILE A 34 3.98 -4.82 2.11
CA ILE A 34 4.99 -5.30 3.07
C ILE A 34 6.03 -4.20 3.25
N ILE A 35 6.23 -3.75 4.49
CA ILE A 35 7.33 -2.84 4.84
C ILE A 35 8.69 -3.49 4.57
N ARG A 36 9.77 -2.71 4.60
CA ARG A 36 11.12 -3.26 4.44
C ARG A 36 11.38 -4.27 5.57
N VAL A 37 11.66 -5.52 5.20
CA VAL A 37 12.10 -6.55 6.14
C VAL A 37 13.49 -6.17 6.63
N GLN A 38 13.56 -5.61 7.82
CA GLN A 38 14.78 -5.20 8.51
C GLN A 38 14.55 -5.26 10.01
N ARG A 39 15.62 -5.08 10.78
CA ARG A 39 15.55 -4.89 12.22
C ARG A 39 16.45 -3.74 12.61
N ASP A 40 16.03 -3.02 13.64
CA ASP A 40 16.85 -1.99 14.29
C ASP A 40 17.49 -2.58 15.57
N VAL A 41 18.03 -3.81 15.43
CA VAL A 41 18.74 -4.52 16.51
C VAL A 41 20.16 -4.85 16.03
N PRO A 42 21.19 -4.30 16.71
CA PRO A 42 22.59 -4.60 16.41
C PRO A 42 22.88 -6.10 16.45
N SER A 43 23.68 -6.59 15.50
CA SER A 43 23.93 -8.04 15.38
C SER A 43 24.66 -8.64 16.58
N ASN A 44 25.48 -7.86 17.29
CA ASN A 44 26.14 -8.26 18.54
C ASN A 44 25.17 -8.45 19.72
N TRP A 45 23.95 -7.89 19.65
CA TRP A 45 22.92 -8.08 20.67
C TRP A 45 22.05 -9.32 20.43
N VAL A 46 22.26 -10.01 19.31
CA VAL A 46 21.47 -11.17 18.91
C VAL A 46 22.07 -12.45 19.47
N ALA A 47 21.50 -12.91 20.57
CA ALA A 47 21.90 -14.16 21.22
C ALA A 47 21.69 -15.39 20.31
N ALA A 48 20.60 -15.45 19.54
CA ALA A 48 20.26 -16.58 18.67
C ALA A 48 19.32 -16.18 17.51
N GLY A 49 19.27 -17.01 16.45
CA GLY A 49 18.50 -16.76 15.22
C GLY A 49 19.30 -16.04 14.14
N TYR A 50 18.61 -15.53 13.11
CA TYR A 50 19.25 -14.83 11.98
C TYR A 50 20.09 -13.65 12.45
N LYS A 51 21.39 -13.60 12.13
CA LYS A 51 22.31 -12.55 12.63
C LYS A 51 22.66 -11.45 11.62
N LYS A 52 22.40 -11.67 10.33
CA LYS A 52 22.76 -10.71 9.28
C LYS A 52 21.70 -9.60 9.17
N THR A 53 22.06 -8.46 8.59
CA THR A 53 21.14 -7.32 8.39
C THR A 53 20.52 -7.31 6.98
N ASN A 54 20.97 -8.19 6.08
CA ASN A 54 20.59 -8.22 4.67
C ASN A 54 19.50 -9.24 4.34
N LEU A 55 18.64 -9.62 5.31
CA LEU A 55 17.60 -10.64 5.13
C LEU A 55 16.74 -10.44 3.88
N ARG A 56 16.38 -9.19 3.60
CA ARG A 56 15.60 -8.84 2.40
C ARG A 56 16.29 -9.25 1.10
N GLU A 57 17.58 -8.97 1.00
CA GLU A 57 18.37 -9.26 -0.19
C GLU A 57 18.47 -10.78 -0.40
N VAL A 58 18.76 -11.51 0.69
CA VAL A 58 18.87 -12.97 0.68
C VAL A 58 17.53 -13.62 0.29
N VAL A 59 16.42 -13.17 0.87
CA VAL A 59 15.08 -13.66 0.51
C VAL A 59 14.76 -13.35 -0.96
N TRP A 60 15.12 -12.17 -1.44
CA TRP A 60 14.82 -11.79 -2.81
C TRP A 60 15.64 -12.59 -3.83
N LYS A 61 16.91 -12.85 -3.53
CA LYS A 61 17.76 -13.76 -4.31
C LYS A 61 17.16 -15.16 -4.36
N TYR A 62 16.80 -15.72 -3.20
CA TYR A 62 16.13 -17.02 -3.10
C TYR A 62 14.86 -17.08 -3.97
N MET A 63 13.98 -16.08 -3.85
CA MET A 63 12.76 -16.01 -4.65
C MET A 63 13.05 -15.97 -6.16
N LYS A 64 14.07 -15.22 -6.60
CA LYS A 64 14.47 -15.14 -8.01
C LYS A 64 14.98 -16.48 -8.54
N GLU A 65 15.84 -17.15 -7.78
CA GLU A 65 16.40 -18.46 -8.13
C GLU A 65 15.34 -19.55 -8.23
N HIS A 66 14.24 -19.42 -7.48
CA HIS A 66 13.13 -20.39 -7.45
C HIS A 66 11.92 -19.95 -8.29
N GLY A 67 12.03 -18.88 -9.08
CA GLY A 67 10.92 -18.39 -9.92
C GLY A 67 9.70 -17.85 -9.14
N ILE A 68 9.86 -17.54 -7.85
CA ILE A 68 8.78 -17.08 -6.98
C ILE A 68 8.61 -15.56 -7.13
N LYS A 69 7.39 -15.12 -7.46
CA LYS A 69 7.06 -13.69 -7.57
C LYS A 69 6.37 -13.18 -6.30
N CYS A 70 6.61 -11.91 -5.95
CA CYS A 70 5.93 -11.21 -4.86
C CYS A 70 5.08 -10.09 -5.46
N ARG A 71 3.76 -10.15 -5.28
CA ARG A 71 2.82 -9.16 -5.85
C ARG A 71 2.41 -8.07 -4.86
N CYS A 72 3.02 -8.01 -3.68
CA CYS A 72 2.73 -6.93 -2.73
C CYS A 72 3.05 -5.55 -3.35
N ILE A 73 2.35 -4.50 -2.89
CA ILE A 73 2.48 -3.14 -3.41
C ILE A 73 3.96 -2.71 -3.49
N ARG A 74 4.74 -2.93 -2.43
CA ARG A 74 6.16 -2.54 -2.36
C ARG A 74 7.03 -3.14 -3.48
N CYS A 75 6.72 -4.35 -3.93
CA CYS A 75 7.49 -5.02 -4.97
C CYS A 75 7.12 -4.53 -6.38
N ARG A 76 5.96 -3.89 -6.52
CA ARG A 76 5.40 -3.40 -7.78
C ARG A 76 5.51 -1.88 -7.96
N GLU A 77 5.90 -1.12 -6.92
CA GLU A 77 5.97 0.36 -6.99
C GLU A 77 6.82 0.82 -8.18
N ALA A 78 6.26 1.65 -9.07
CA ALA A 78 6.94 2.10 -10.29
C ALA A 78 8.29 2.78 -10.00
N GLY A 79 8.37 3.63 -8.97
CA GLY A 79 9.65 4.26 -8.57
C GLY A 79 10.72 3.25 -8.19
N ARG A 80 10.36 2.08 -7.65
CA ARG A 80 11.32 1.02 -7.35
C ARG A 80 11.74 0.20 -8.55
N TYR A 81 10.88 0.11 -9.57
CA TYR A 81 11.24 -0.49 -10.85
C TYR A 81 12.35 0.34 -11.50
N VAL A 82 12.14 1.64 -11.61
CA VAL A 82 13.09 2.61 -12.20
C VAL A 82 14.43 2.58 -11.48
N LEU A 83 14.43 2.64 -10.15
CA LEU A 83 15.66 2.55 -9.35
C LEU A 83 16.43 1.23 -9.57
N ARG A 84 15.76 0.16 -10.02
CA ARG A 84 16.37 -1.15 -10.25
C ARG A 84 16.82 -1.36 -11.70
N THR A 85 16.07 -0.85 -12.67
CA THR A 85 16.28 -1.12 -14.10
C THR A 85 16.84 0.06 -14.87
N GLY A 86 16.72 1.28 -14.34
CA GLY A 86 16.99 2.52 -15.07
C GLY A 86 15.95 2.86 -16.15
N GLU A 87 14.92 2.03 -16.31
CA GLU A 87 13.89 2.19 -17.36
C GLU A 87 12.69 2.96 -16.82
N ILE A 88 12.25 3.96 -17.57
CA ILE A 88 11.00 4.69 -17.37
C ILE A 88 9.90 3.95 -18.14
N PRO A 89 8.92 3.31 -17.47
CA PRO A 89 7.83 2.63 -18.15
C PRO A 89 6.94 3.62 -18.91
N ASP A 90 6.44 3.19 -20.06
CA ASP A 90 5.50 3.97 -20.86
C ASP A 90 4.15 4.13 -20.12
N PRO A 91 3.62 5.36 -19.98
CA PRO A 91 2.36 5.61 -19.27
C PRO A 91 1.15 5.07 -20.02
N ARG A 92 1.24 4.77 -21.32
CA ARG A 92 0.12 4.28 -22.15
C ARG A 92 -0.32 2.87 -21.76
N ASP A 93 0.57 2.11 -21.13
CA ASP A 93 0.28 0.75 -20.66
C ASP A 93 -0.49 0.72 -19.33
N MET A 94 -0.64 1.88 -18.69
CA MET A 94 -1.29 2.02 -17.39
C MET A 94 -2.81 1.98 -17.49
N LYS A 95 -3.44 1.07 -16.73
CA LYS A 95 -4.89 0.91 -16.65
C LYS A 95 -5.37 1.01 -15.21
N MET A 96 -6.59 1.49 -15.03
CA MET A 96 -7.25 1.43 -13.73
C MET A 96 -7.71 0.00 -13.45
N MET A 97 -7.36 -0.51 -12.28
CA MET A 97 -7.70 -1.83 -11.78
C MET A 97 -8.49 -1.66 -10.49
N ARG A 98 -9.51 -2.50 -10.32
CA ARG A 98 -10.35 -2.57 -9.13
C ARG A 98 -10.24 -3.97 -8.52
N ARG A 99 -10.17 -4.03 -7.18
CA ARG A 99 -10.21 -5.28 -6.41
C ARG A 99 -11.04 -5.08 -5.15
N ASP A 100 -12.06 -5.92 -4.98
CA ASP A 100 -12.97 -5.87 -3.84
C ASP A 100 -12.63 -7.00 -2.88
N TYR A 101 -12.73 -6.74 -1.57
CA TYR A 101 -12.57 -7.76 -0.54
C TYR A 101 -13.30 -7.37 0.75
N GLU A 102 -13.78 -8.38 1.47
CA GLU A 102 -14.38 -8.16 2.79
C GLU A 102 -13.31 -8.04 3.87
N ALA A 103 -13.47 -7.06 4.77
CA ALA A 103 -12.59 -6.88 5.90
C ALA A 103 -13.32 -6.31 7.12
N SER A 104 -13.20 -7.03 8.24
CA SER A 104 -13.81 -6.64 9.53
C SER A 104 -15.33 -6.42 9.44
N GLY A 105 -16.00 -7.22 8.61
CA GLY A 105 -17.44 -7.16 8.35
C GLY A 105 -17.91 -5.95 7.53
N GLY A 106 -16.98 -5.19 6.93
CA GLY A 106 -17.30 -4.16 5.94
C GLY A 106 -16.64 -4.48 4.60
N HIS A 107 -16.88 -3.63 3.61
CA HIS A 107 -16.40 -3.82 2.25
C HIS A 107 -15.21 -2.91 1.94
N GLU A 108 -14.16 -3.44 1.33
CA GLU A 108 -13.00 -2.67 0.87
C GLU A 108 -12.93 -2.74 -0.66
N VAL A 109 -12.79 -1.57 -1.29
CA VAL A 109 -12.52 -1.41 -2.71
C VAL A 109 -11.13 -0.83 -2.87
N PHE A 110 -10.22 -1.62 -3.44
CA PHE A 110 -8.87 -1.20 -3.78
C PHE A 110 -8.81 -0.81 -5.25
N LEU A 111 -8.72 0.50 -5.50
CA LEU A 111 -8.50 1.05 -6.82
C LEU A 111 -7.01 1.31 -7.02
N SER A 112 -6.49 1.02 -8.21
CA SER A 112 -5.08 1.23 -8.52
C SER A 112 -4.87 1.51 -9.99
N PHE A 113 -3.87 2.32 -10.30
CA PHE A 113 -3.33 2.40 -11.65
C PHE A 113 -2.15 1.45 -11.77
N GLU A 114 -2.23 0.48 -12.68
CA GLU A 114 -1.27 -0.60 -12.85
C GLU A 114 -0.88 -0.81 -14.32
N ASP A 115 0.36 -1.24 -14.55
CA ASP A 115 0.80 -1.86 -15.82
C ASP A 115 0.82 -3.38 -15.57
N ALA A 116 -0.12 -4.09 -16.21
CA ALA A 116 -0.27 -5.53 -16.03
C ALA A 116 0.86 -6.34 -16.70
N ALA A 117 1.46 -5.83 -17.79
CA ALA A 117 2.53 -6.51 -18.51
C ALA A 117 3.82 -6.53 -17.67
N ARG A 118 4.12 -5.41 -17.00
CA ARG A 118 5.31 -5.26 -16.13
C ARG A 118 5.04 -5.54 -14.65
N ASP A 119 3.78 -5.82 -14.28
CA ASP A 119 3.28 -5.95 -12.89
C ASP A 119 3.69 -4.76 -12.01
N LEU A 120 3.42 -3.54 -12.49
CA LEU A 120 3.74 -2.29 -11.82
C LEU A 120 2.50 -1.59 -11.25
N ILE A 121 2.71 -0.78 -10.21
CA ILE A 121 1.68 0.09 -9.62
C ILE A 121 2.19 1.53 -9.53
N TYR A 122 1.39 2.46 -10.04
CA TYR A 122 1.70 3.89 -10.13
C TYR A 122 0.99 4.71 -9.04
N GLY A 123 -0.13 4.20 -8.55
CA GLY A 123 -0.88 4.80 -7.46
C GLY A 123 -2.08 3.93 -7.10
N PHE A 124 -2.63 4.14 -5.92
CA PHE A 124 -3.80 3.43 -5.43
C PHE A 124 -4.63 4.27 -4.47
N LEU A 125 -5.88 3.87 -4.33
CA LEU A 125 -6.84 4.39 -3.37
C LEU A 125 -7.52 3.22 -2.65
N ARG A 126 -7.66 3.35 -1.33
CA ARG A 126 -8.41 2.41 -0.48
C ARG A 126 -9.73 3.04 -0.08
N LEU A 127 -10.81 2.59 -0.69
CA LEU A 127 -12.17 2.98 -0.32
C LEU A 127 -12.74 1.90 0.60
N ARG A 128 -13.37 2.30 1.70
CA ARG A 128 -14.05 1.41 2.64
C ARG A 128 -15.50 1.81 2.77
N VAL A 129 -16.39 0.84 2.63
CA VAL A 129 -17.77 0.92 3.13
C VAL A 129 -17.76 0.26 4.52
N PRO A 130 -17.95 1.04 5.59
CA PRO A 130 -17.82 0.56 6.95
C PRO A 130 -18.96 -0.41 7.29
N SER A 131 -18.72 -1.23 8.31
CA SER A 131 -19.78 -2.07 8.89
C SER A 131 -20.61 -1.26 9.89
N GLU A 132 -21.77 -1.78 10.26
CA GLU A 132 -22.65 -1.20 11.28
C GLU A 132 -21.98 -1.03 12.65
N ARG A 133 -20.83 -1.68 12.87
CA ARG A 133 -20.02 -1.55 14.09
C ARG A 133 -19.19 -0.26 14.15
N ALA A 134 -19.23 0.59 13.12
CA ALA A 134 -18.55 1.88 13.14
C ALA A 134 -19.14 2.78 14.25
N ARG A 135 -18.28 3.33 15.10
CA ARG A 135 -18.69 4.09 16.30
C ARG A 135 -18.48 5.60 16.19
N ARG A 136 -17.83 6.07 15.14
CA ARG A 136 -17.57 7.50 14.94
C ARG A 136 -18.89 8.18 14.56
N TRP A 137 -19.23 9.27 15.25
CA TRP A 137 -20.50 9.97 15.06
C TRP A 137 -20.69 10.48 13.62
N GLU A 138 -19.60 10.75 12.91
CA GLU A 138 -19.65 11.20 11.52
C GLU A 138 -19.85 10.07 10.50
N VAL A 139 -19.79 8.80 10.92
CA VAL A 139 -19.89 7.62 10.05
C VAL A 139 -21.23 6.92 10.27
N ASP A 140 -22.00 6.77 9.19
CA ASP A 140 -23.29 6.07 9.15
C ASP A 140 -23.31 5.02 8.01
N ASN A 141 -24.46 4.36 7.82
CA ASN A 141 -24.68 3.37 6.76
C ASN A 141 -24.72 3.96 5.33
N LYS A 142 -24.62 5.29 5.19
CA LYS A 142 -24.56 6.02 3.92
C LYS A 142 -23.23 6.75 3.76
N THR A 143 -22.20 6.30 4.47
CA THR A 143 -20.86 6.89 4.46
C THR A 143 -19.86 5.95 3.82
N ALA A 144 -19.11 6.43 2.82
CA ALA A 144 -17.90 5.77 2.36
C ALA A 144 -16.65 6.48 2.89
N ILE A 145 -15.54 5.75 3.07
CA ILE A 145 -14.32 6.29 3.65
C ILE A 145 -13.12 6.00 2.75
N VAL A 146 -12.48 7.04 2.22
CA VAL A 146 -11.15 6.94 1.63
C VAL A 146 -10.12 6.89 2.76
N ARG A 147 -9.55 5.71 2.96
CA ARG A 147 -8.57 5.44 4.03
C ARG A 147 -7.16 5.86 3.66
N GLU A 148 -6.84 5.76 2.38
CA GLU A 148 -5.51 6.06 1.85
C GLU A 148 -5.67 6.39 0.38
N LEU A 149 -5.03 7.48 -0.05
CA LEU A 149 -4.77 7.79 -1.45
C LEU A 149 -3.26 8.00 -1.55
N HIS A 150 -2.61 7.23 -2.41
CA HIS A 150 -1.17 7.30 -2.60
C HIS A 150 -0.84 7.24 -4.09
N VAL A 151 -0.10 8.22 -4.58
CA VAL A 151 0.44 8.22 -5.94
C VAL A 151 1.95 8.18 -5.81
N TYR A 152 2.58 7.19 -6.44
CA TYR A 152 4.02 7.09 -6.48
C TYR A 152 4.56 8.17 -7.43
N GLY A 153 5.10 9.22 -6.85
CA GLY A 153 5.98 10.15 -7.55
C GLY A 153 7.41 9.62 -7.61
N PRO A 154 8.30 10.26 -8.39
CA PRO A 154 9.71 9.90 -8.34
C PRO A 154 10.25 10.12 -6.91
N ALA A 155 11.11 9.21 -6.47
CA ALA A 155 12.20 9.62 -5.59
C ALA A 155 13.24 10.26 -6.52
N THR A 156 13.11 11.55 -6.78
CA THR A 156 14.16 12.26 -7.52
C THR A 156 15.45 12.17 -6.70
N PRO A 157 16.56 11.68 -7.28
CA PRO A 157 17.88 11.97 -6.73
C PRO A 157 18.00 13.48 -6.53
N VAL A 158 18.63 13.92 -5.45
CA VAL A 158 18.84 15.35 -5.19
C VAL A 158 19.61 15.93 -6.39
N GLY A 159 18.98 16.81 -7.18
CA GLY A 159 19.65 17.56 -8.25
C GLY A 159 19.09 17.41 -9.68
N GLU A 160 18.14 16.53 -9.97
CA GLU A 160 17.58 16.36 -11.33
C GLU A 160 16.06 16.57 -11.37
N GLU A 161 15.57 17.41 -12.30
CA GLU A 161 14.15 17.51 -12.65
C GLU A 161 13.77 16.34 -13.57
N GLY A 162 13.24 15.26 -13.00
CA GLY A 162 12.90 14.05 -13.77
C GLY A 162 11.67 14.19 -14.68
N GLU A 163 11.71 13.50 -15.83
CA GLU A 163 10.67 13.40 -16.87
C GLU A 163 9.34 12.70 -16.46
N TRP A 164 8.94 12.77 -15.19
CA TRP A 164 7.82 11.99 -14.63
C TRP A 164 6.51 12.79 -14.54
N TRP A 165 6.34 13.84 -15.34
CA TRP A 165 5.13 14.68 -15.36
C TRP A 165 3.85 13.91 -15.73
N GLN A 166 3.97 12.69 -16.25
CA GLN A 166 2.88 11.84 -16.72
C GLN A 166 1.94 11.36 -15.60
N HIS A 167 2.37 11.35 -14.33
CA HIS A 167 1.50 10.94 -13.21
C HIS A 167 0.59 12.08 -12.71
N LYS A 168 0.67 13.27 -13.32
CA LYS A 168 -0.22 14.40 -12.98
C LYS A 168 -1.67 14.00 -13.22
N GLY A 169 -2.45 13.94 -12.13
CA GLY A 169 -3.89 13.69 -12.17
C GLY A 169 -4.34 12.26 -11.83
N LEU A 170 -3.44 11.30 -11.62
CA LEU A 170 -3.83 9.94 -11.20
C LEU A 170 -4.63 9.94 -9.89
N GLY A 171 -4.20 10.74 -8.91
CA GLY A 171 -4.94 10.88 -7.67
C GLY A 171 -6.35 11.44 -7.87
N SER A 172 -6.51 12.40 -8.79
CA SER A 172 -7.85 12.93 -9.11
C SER A 172 -8.73 11.88 -9.75
N LYS A 173 -8.19 11.10 -10.69
CA LYS A 173 -8.93 10.03 -11.38
C LYS A 173 -9.33 8.92 -10.41
N LEU A 174 -8.42 8.50 -9.52
CA LEU A 174 -8.73 7.54 -8.45
C LEU A 174 -9.83 8.04 -7.53
N LEU A 175 -9.76 9.32 -7.13
CA LEU A 175 -10.75 9.91 -6.23
C LEU A 175 -12.12 10.05 -6.90
N ALA A 176 -12.16 10.48 -8.17
CA ALA A 176 -13.40 10.57 -8.94
C ALA A 176 -14.06 9.19 -9.12
N GLU A 177 -13.28 8.15 -9.41
CA GLU A 177 -13.81 6.79 -9.49
C GLU A 177 -14.32 6.30 -8.13
N ALA A 178 -13.61 6.64 -7.04
CA ALA A 178 -14.04 6.29 -5.69
C ALA A 178 -15.37 6.97 -5.31
N GLU A 179 -15.54 8.25 -5.69
CA GLU A 179 -16.80 8.99 -5.51
C GLU A 179 -17.94 8.34 -6.30
N LYS A 180 -17.68 7.99 -7.56
CA LYS A 180 -18.65 7.30 -8.42
C LYS A 180 -19.08 5.96 -7.83
N ILE A 181 -18.13 5.10 -7.46
CA ILE A 181 -18.41 3.79 -6.85
C ILE A 181 -19.18 3.95 -5.54
N ALA A 182 -18.79 4.91 -4.70
CA ALA A 182 -19.47 5.17 -3.44
C ALA A 182 -20.95 5.56 -3.66
N ALA A 183 -21.23 6.45 -4.61
CA ALA A 183 -22.58 6.92 -4.90
C ALA A 183 -23.43 5.86 -5.62
N GLU A 184 -22.93 5.31 -6.72
CA GLU A 184 -23.71 4.47 -7.64
C GLU A 184 -23.88 3.02 -7.15
N GLU A 185 -22.86 2.45 -6.50
CA GLU A 185 -22.88 1.03 -6.12
C GLU A 185 -23.21 0.80 -4.64
N PHE A 186 -22.83 1.74 -3.78
CA PHE A 186 -23.01 1.60 -2.32
C PHE A 186 -24.05 2.57 -1.76
N ASP A 187 -24.69 3.38 -2.61
CA ASP A 187 -25.68 4.40 -2.23
C ASP A 187 -25.19 5.31 -1.08
N ALA A 188 -23.90 5.59 -1.04
CA ALA A 188 -23.32 6.51 -0.08
C ALA A 188 -23.72 7.95 -0.42
N LYS A 189 -24.12 8.72 0.59
CA LYS A 189 -24.50 10.14 0.46
C LYS A 189 -23.35 11.08 0.81
N LYS A 190 -22.29 10.55 1.43
CA LYS A 190 -21.07 11.31 1.73
C LYS A 190 -19.85 10.42 1.72
N ILE A 191 -18.73 11.02 1.37
CA ILE A 191 -17.42 10.41 1.38
C ILE A 191 -16.50 11.17 2.35
N LEU A 192 -15.89 10.43 3.27
CA LEU A 192 -14.91 10.93 4.23
C LEU A 192 -13.50 10.53 3.79
N VAL A 193 -12.53 11.43 3.94
CA VAL A 193 -11.12 11.12 3.63
C VAL A 193 -10.25 11.32 4.84
N ILE A 194 -9.44 10.30 5.16
CA ILE A 194 -8.36 10.42 6.15
C ILE A 194 -7.23 11.22 5.49
N SER A 195 -7.17 12.52 5.78
CA SER A 195 -6.14 13.41 5.24
C SER A 195 -5.22 13.93 6.33
N GLY A 196 -3.91 13.77 6.13
CA GLY A 196 -2.90 14.53 6.87
C GLY A 196 -3.10 16.04 6.66
N ILE A 197 -2.68 16.85 7.63
CA ILE A 197 -2.90 18.30 7.62
C ILE A 197 -2.37 18.95 6.34
N GLY A 198 -1.13 18.61 5.94
CA GLY A 198 -0.48 19.15 4.74
C GLY A 198 -1.10 18.71 3.41
N ALA A 199 -2.01 17.73 3.41
CA ALA A 199 -2.67 17.24 2.20
C ALA A 199 -4.11 17.76 2.05
N ARG A 200 -4.64 18.51 3.02
CA ARG A 200 -6.07 18.94 2.99
C ARG A 200 -6.40 19.84 1.82
N GLU A 201 -5.49 20.74 1.47
CA GLU A 201 -5.65 21.67 0.34
C GLU A 201 -5.86 20.93 -1.00
N TYR A 202 -5.26 19.75 -1.16
CA TYR A 202 -5.49 18.90 -2.32
C TYR A 202 -6.96 18.49 -2.44
N TYR A 203 -7.60 18.14 -1.33
CA TYR A 203 -9.01 17.74 -1.30
C TYR A 203 -9.95 18.95 -1.41
N PHE A 204 -9.61 20.09 -0.80
CA PHE A 204 -10.42 21.30 -0.86
C PHE A 204 -10.62 21.81 -2.29
N LYS A 205 -9.55 21.79 -3.09
CA LYS A 205 -9.61 22.08 -4.53
C LYS A 205 -10.52 21.15 -5.35
N ARG A 206 -11.01 20.06 -4.76
CA ARG A 206 -11.88 19.03 -5.38
C ARG A 206 -13.28 18.98 -4.75
N GLY A 207 -13.67 20.03 -4.03
CA GLY A 207 -15.00 20.17 -3.44
C GLY A 207 -15.17 19.50 -2.08
N TYR A 208 -14.08 19.04 -1.45
CA TYR A 208 -14.14 18.60 -0.05
C TYR A 208 -14.09 19.81 0.88
N SER A 209 -14.66 19.65 2.07
CA SER A 209 -14.59 20.63 3.13
C SER A 209 -14.15 19.99 4.43
N ARG A 210 -13.70 20.80 5.38
CA ARG A 210 -13.34 20.33 6.72
C ARG A 210 -14.61 19.98 7.49
N LEU A 211 -14.67 18.78 8.05
CA LEU A 211 -15.72 18.43 8.98
C LEU A 211 -15.36 18.95 10.39
N LYS A 212 -16.22 19.81 10.96
CA LYS A 212 -16.00 20.37 12.30
C LYS A 212 -15.93 19.24 13.34
N ASN A 213 -15.03 19.37 14.32
CA ASN A 213 -14.80 18.38 15.38
C ASN A 213 -14.42 16.97 14.87
N SER A 214 -13.87 16.89 13.66
CA SER A 214 -13.38 15.65 13.05
C SER A 214 -12.01 15.85 12.40
N PHE A 215 -11.28 14.75 12.25
CA PHE A 215 -10.02 14.72 11.49
C PHE A 215 -10.23 14.47 10.00
N TYR A 216 -11.42 14.01 9.60
CA TYR A 216 -11.78 13.78 8.20
C TYR A 216 -11.98 15.11 7.45
N VAL A 217 -11.77 15.04 6.14
CA VAL A 217 -12.41 15.97 5.19
C VAL A 217 -13.58 15.25 4.54
N VAL A 218 -14.64 15.99 4.19
CA VAL A 218 -15.91 15.44 3.72
C VAL A 218 -16.32 16.05 2.40
N LYS A 219 -16.90 15.24 1.52
CA LYS A 219 -17.67 15.68 0.37
C LYS A 219 -19.01 14.95 0.39
N TYR A 220 -20.09 15.69 0.12
CA TYR A 220 -21.41 15.11 -0.07
C TYR A 220 -21.55 14.72 -1.54
N LEU A 221 -22.07 13.52 -1.80
CA LEU A 221 -22.16 12.90 -3.11
C LEU A 221 -23.53 13.15 -3.75
#